data_AF-A0A970CJ28-F1
#
_entry.id   AF-A0A970CJ28-F1
#
_cell.length_a   1.000
_cell.length_b   1.000
_cell.length_c   1.000
_cell.angle_alpha   90.00
_cell.angle_beta   90.00
_cell.angle_gamma   90.00
#
_symmetry.space_group_name_H-M   'P 1'
#
loop_
_entity.id
_entity.type
_entity.pdbx_description
1 polymer ?
#
loop_
_entity_poly.entity_id
_entity_poly.type
_entity_poly.pdbx_seq_one_letter_code
_entity_poly.pdbx_strand_id
1 'polypeptide(L)'
;MYKSGRSKEEAEKIRDSLDKRFKECGLELHPTKTRIVYCKDDDRRGNYPDTTFDFLGYTFRPRRSKNKHGKYFINFTPAVSNKAKKAMQQTIHDWRMHLKPDKTLEDLSRISRMFNPVLRGWVNYYGRFYKSEMYSVLRQS
;
A
#
# COMPACT_ATOMS: atom_id res chain seq x y z
N MET A 1 17.85 7.63 1.38
CA MET A 1 18.25 6.34 1.97
C MET A 1 17.25 5.31 1.52
N TYR A 2 17.69 4.15 1.04
CA TYR A 2 16.83 3.06 0.59
C TYR A 2 16.50 2.21 1.83
N LYS A 3 15.29 1.67 1.99
CA LYS A 3 14.95 0.92 3.23
C LYS A 3 15.80 -0.33 3.52
N SER A 4 16.71 -0.71 2.62
CA SER A 4 17.69 -1.81 2.79
C SER A 4 19.17 -1.36 2.68
N GLY A 5 19.47 -0.08 2.46
CA GLY A 5 20.84 0.42 2.26
C GLY A 5 21.00 1.91 2.59
N ARG A 6 22.08 2.27 3.29
CA ARG A 6 22.34 3.64 3.76
C ARG A 6 22.69 4.58 2.62
N SER A 7 23.31 4.06 1.56
CA SER A 7 23.64 4.80 0.34
C SER A 7 23.15 4.10 -0.93
N LYS A 8 23.32 4.74 -2.09
CA LYS A 8 23.00 4.15 -3.39
C LYS A 8 23.97 3.00 -3.70
N GLU A 9 25.25 3.21 -3.44
CA GLU A 9 26.34 2.26 -3.68
C GLU A 9 26.14 0.98 -2.86
N GLU A 10 25.69 1.10 -1.60
CA GLU A 10 25.35 -0.06 -0.78
C GLU A 10 24.16 -0.84 -1.35
N ALA A 11 23.12 -0.15 -1.84
CA ALA A 11 21.97 -0.80 -2.45
C ALA A 11 22.34 -1.54 -3.76
N GLU A 12 23.25 -0.96 -4.56
CA GLU A 12 23.79 -1.61 -5.76
C GLU A 12 24.62 -2.85 -5.41
N LYS A 13 25.48 -2.78 -4.38
CA LYS A 13 26.21 -3.96 -3.89
C LYS A 13 25.28 -5.08 -3.42
N ILE A 14 24.21 -4.75 -2.71
CA ILE A 14 23.20 -5.74 -2.28
C ILE A 14 22.51 -6.36 -3.49
N ARG A 15 22.11 -5.55 -4.49
CA ARG A 15 21.51 -6.06 -5.73
C ARG A 15 22.43 -7.04 -6.45
N ASP A 16 23.71 -6.70 -6.58
CA ASP A 16 24.68 -7.55 -7.28
C ASP A 16 24.98 -8.85 -6.51
N SER A 17 24.98 -8.79 -5.18
CA SER A 17 25.07 -9.99 -4.33
C SER A 17 23.84 -10.89 -4.47
N LEU A 18 22.64 -10.31 -4.50
CA LEU A 18 21.39 -11.04 -4.75
C LEU A 18 21.38 -11.69 -6.13
N ASP A 19 21.86 -11.00 -7.17
CA ASP A 19 21.94 -11.55 -8.52
C ASP A 19 22.80 -12.81 -8.57
N LYS A 20 23.99 -12.77 -7.94
CA LYS A 20 24.87 -13.94 -7.82
C LYS A 20 24.18 -15.09 -7.09
N ARG A 21 23.56 -14.80 -5.94
CA ARG A 21 22.87 -15.83 -5.13
C ARG A 21 21.69 -16.45 -5.86
N PHE A 22 20.93 -15.66 -6.63
CA PHE A 22 19.82 -16.16 -7.44
C PHE A 22 20.34 -17.11 -8.52
N LYS A 23 21.42 -16.74 -9.22
CA LYS A 23 22.04 -17.60 -10.25
C LYS A 23 22.55 -18.92 -9.71
N GLU A 24 23.15 -18.93 -8.52
CA GLU A 24 23.54 -20.17 -7.82
C GLU A 24 22.35 -21.10 -7.55
N CYS A 25 21.16 -20.54 -7.37
CA CYS A 25 19.91 -21.27 -7.18
C CYS A 25 19.17 -21.56 -8.51
N GLY A 26 19.76 -21.25 -9.67
CA GLY A 26 19.11 -21.41 -10.97
C GLY A 26 17.98 -20.41 -11.25
N LEU A 27 18.00 -19.25 -10.59
CA LEU A 27 17.01 -18.18 -10.74
C LEU A 27 17.67 -16.92 -11.33
N GLU A 28 16.86 -16.07 -11.97
CA GLU A 28 17.29 -14.77 -12.48
C GLU A 28 16.44 -13.64 -11.91
N LEU A 29 17.08 -12.50 -11.62
CA LEU A 29 16.37 -11.29 -11.23
C LEU A 29 15.70 -10.67 -12.45
N HIS A 30 14.38 -10.44 -12.33
CA HIS A 30 13.64 -9.82 -13.42
C HIS A 30 14.03 -8.33 -13.60
N PRO A 31 14.49 -7.90 -14.79
CA PRO A 31 15.17 -6.61 -14.98
C PRO A 31 14.28 -5.40 -14.67
N THR A 32 12.98 -5.49 -14.93
CA THR A 32 12.05 -4.38 -14.66
C THR A 32 11.39 -4.41 -13.29
N LYS A 33 11.36 -5.58 -12.61
CA LYS A 33 10.76 -5.71 -11.28
C LYS A 33 11.78 -5.38 -10.19
N THR A 34 13.05 -5.71 -10.43
CA THR A 34 14.15 -5.46 -9.51
C THR A 34 14.72 -4.08 -9.76
N ARG A 35 14.36 -3.11 -8.90
CA ARG A 35 14.85 -1.73 -8.99
C ARG A 35 15.14 -1.14 -7.62
N ILE A 36 16.02 -0.15 -7.60
CA ILE A 36 16.46 0.57 -6.40
C ILE A 36 15.61 1.84 -6.26
N VAL A 37 14.80 1.96 -5.19
CA VAL A 37 13.80 3.04 -5.04
C VAL A 37 14.12 4.02 -3.91
N TYR A 38 14.32 5.29 -4.28
CA TYR A 38 14.80 6.32 -3.36
C TYR A 38 13.70 6.69 -2.36
N CYS A 39 13.91 6.34 -1.09
CA CYS A 39 12.95 6.66 -0.03
C CYS A 39 13.15 8.11 0.43
N LYS A 40 12.54 9.04 -0.30
CA LYS A 40 12.57 10.49 -0.06
C LYS A 40 11.78 10.89 1.21
N ASP A 41 12.39 11.73 2.03
CA ASP A 41 11.83 12.35 3.25
C ASP A 41 12.43 13.77 3.42
N ASP A 42 12.11 14.47 4.52
CA ASP A 42 12.54 15.86 4.75
C ASP A 42 14.06 16.06 4.78
N ASP A 43 14.79 15.08 5.31
CA ASP A 43 16.25 15.12 5.41
C ASP A 43 16.91 14.78 4.06
N ARG A 44 16.15 14.15 3.15
CA ARG A 44 16.63 13.53 1.92
C ARG A 44 16.13 14.25 0.68
N ARG A 45 16.70 15.42 0.40
CA ARG A 45 16.22 16.33 -0.67
C ARG A 45 16.62 15.95 -2.09
N GLY A 46 17.42 14.89 -2.28
CA GLY A 46 17.78 14.37 -3.60
C GLY A 46 16.59 14.13 -4.52
N ASN A 47 16.82 14.27 -5.83
CA ASN A 47 15.81 14.02 -6.85
C ASN A 47 16.18 12.77 -7.65
N TYR A 48 15.26 11.81 -7.68
CA TYR A 48 15.44 10.52 -8.33
C TYR A 48 14.13 10.15 -9.04
N PRO A 49 14.18 9.44 -10.18
CA PRO A 49 12.97 9.05 -10.90
C PRO A 49 12.11 8.08 -10.08
N ASP A 50 12.74 7.08 -9.48
CA ASP A 50 12.08 6.06 -8.68
C ASP A 50 11.96 6.49 -7.22
N THR A 51 10.79 7.00 -6.84
CA THR A 51 10.48 7.38 -5.44
C THR A 51 9.25 6.68 -4.89
N THR A 52 8.72 5.68 -5.59
CA THR A 52 7.55 4.93 -5.15
C THR A 52 7.66 3.45 -5.51
N PHE A 53 7.12 2.58 -4.67
CA PHE A 53 6.96 1.17 -4.99
C PHE A 53 5.77 0.54 -4.26
N ASP A 54 5.25 -0.54 -4.85
CA ASP A 54 4.21 -1.34 -4.25
C ASP A 54 4.80 -2.61 -3.60
N PHE A 55 4.33 -2.94 -2.41
CA PHE A 55 4.69 -4.17 -1.70
C PHE A 55 3.52 -4.63 -0.83
N LEU A 56 3.11 -5.90 -0.98
CA LEU A 56 2.01 -6.53 -0.24
C LEU A 56 0.72 -5.69 -0.20
N GLY A 57 0.33 -5.11 -1.34
CA GLY A 57 -0.89 -4.31 -1.45
C GLY A 57 -0.76 -2.87 -0.92
N TYR A 58 0.42 -2.44 -0.48
CA TYR A 58 0.71 -1.06 -0.06
C TYR A 58 1.59 -0.33 -1.07
N THR A 59 1.31 0.95 -1.30
CA THR A 59 2.22 1.85 -2.00
C THR A 59 3.04 2.66 -1.00
N PHE A 60 4.35 2.48 -1.03
CA PHE A 60 5.32 3.28 -0.29
C PHE A 60 5.73 4.49 -1.12
N ARG A 61 5.60 5.69 -0.54
CA ARG A 61 5.99 6.97 -1.16
C ARG A 61 6.20 8.06 -0.11
N PRO A 62 6.76 9.22 -0.47
CA PRO A 62 6.82 10.39 0.41
C PRO A 62 5.40 10.88 0.70
N ARG A 63 5.08 11.04 1.98
CA ARG A 63 3.77 11.49 2.48
C ARG A 63 3.96 12.44 3.65
N ARG A 64 3.02 13.37 3.82
CA ARG A 64 2.98 14.24 4.99
C ARG A 64 2.58 13.42 6.22
N SER A 65 3.38 13.47 7.26
CA SER A 65 3.10 12.89 8.58
C SER A 65 3.05 13.99 9.63
N LYS A 66 2.39 13.73 10.76
CA LYS A 66 2.31 14.63 11.90
C LYS A 66 2.97 13.96 13.10
N ASN A 67 3.91 14.63 13.75
CA ASN A 67 4.55 14.10 14.95
C ASN A 67 3.67 14.32 16.19
N LYS A 68 4.09 13.79 17.35
CA LYS A 68 3.36 13.93 18.62
C LYS A 68 3.22 15.39 19.10
N HIS A 69 4.09 16.29 18.64
CA HIS A 69 4.06 17.72 18.94
C HIS A 69 3.25 18.53 17.92
N GLY A 70 2.59 17.85 16.98
CA GLY A 70 1.74 18.47 15.96
C GLY A 70 2.46 19.08 14.76
N LYS A 71 3.80 18.99 14.70
CA LYS A 71 4.59 19.44 13.55
C LYS A 71 4.42 18.47 12.38
N TYR A 72 4.19 19.03 11.20
CA TYR A 72 4.17 18.28 9.95
C TYR A 72 5.57 18.08 9.39
N PHE A 73 5.82 16.92 8.81
CA PHE A 73 7.07 16.56 8.15
C PHE A 73 6.80 15.56 7.02
N ILE A 74 7.69 15.44 6.04
CA ILE A 74 7.60 14.40 5.01
C ILE A 74 8.29 13.14 5.49
N ASN A 75 7.59 12.02 5.39
CA ASN A 75 8.11 10.70 5.72
C ASN A 75 7.78 9.69 4.60
N PHE A 76 8.63 8.68 4.45
CA PHE A 76 8.44 7.62 3.47
C PHE A 76 7.60 6.47 4.05
N THR A 77 6.28 6.55 3.88
CA THR A 77 5.31 5.70 4.59
C THR A 77 4.39 4.95 3.62
N PRO A 78 3.97 3.72 3.98
CA PRO A 78 2.99 2.97 3.22
C PRO A 78 1.58 3.52 3.40
N ALA A 79 0.75 3.34 2.38
CA ALA A 79 -0.70 3.32 2.49
C ALA A 79 -1.27 2.33 1.48
N VAL A 80 -2.56 1.96 1.60
CA VAL A 80 -3.22 1.06 0.65
C VAL A 80 -2.94 1.49 -0.80
N SER A 81 -2.53 0.53 -1.63
CA SER A 81 -2.19 0.79 -3.03
C SER A 81 -3.43 1.09 -3.87
N ASN A 82 -3.26 1.83 -4.96
CA ASN A 82 -4.36 2.07 -5.90
C ASN A 82 -4.90 0.77 -6.51
N LYS A 83 -4.03 -0.23 -6.72
CA LYS A 83 -4.44 -1.57 -7.17
C LYS A 83 -5.35 -2.25 -6.14
N ALA A 84 -4.99 -2.20 -4.86
CA ALA A 84 -5.82 -2.74 -3.79
C ALA A 84 -7.15 -1.98 -3.66
N LYS A 85 -7.13 -0.63 -3.72
CA LYS A 85 -8.36 0.19 -3.70
C LYS A 85 -9.31 -0.20 -4.83
N LYS A 86 -8.80 -0.33 -6.07
CA LYS A 86 -9.60 -0.77 -7.23
C LYS A 86 -10.19 -2.16 -7.03
N ALA A 87 -9.43 -3.11 -6.50
CA ALA A 87 -9.94 -4.46 -6.22
C ALA A 87 -11.05 -4.46 -5.15
N MET A 88 -10.91 -3.64 -4.10
CA MET A 88 -11.97 -3.46 -3.09
C MET A 88 -13.22 -2.84 -3.71
N GLN A 89 -13.07 -1.77 -4.48
CA GLN A 89 -14.18 -1.10 -5.16
C GLN A 89 -14.91 -2.05 -6.12
N GLN A 90 -14.16 -2.87 -6.88
CA GLN A 90 -14.76 -3.88 -7.74
C GLN A 90 -15.54 -4.91 -6.93
N THR A 91 -14.98 -5.37 -5.81
CA THR A 91 -15.68 -6.31 -4.91
C THR A 91 -16.99 -5.71 -4.38
N ILE A 92 -16.98 -4.44 -3.96
CA ILE A 92 -18.18 -3.73 -3.49
C ILE A 92 -19.20 -3.60 -4.62
N HIS A 93 -18.76 -3.24 -5.82
CA HIS A 93 -19.61 -3.14 -6.99
C HIS A 93 -20.29 -4.49 -7.31
N ASP A 94 -19.54 -5.59 -7.23
CA ASP A 94 -20.02 -6.93 -7.56
C ASP A 94 -21.03 -7.47 -6.53
N TRP A 95 -21.11 -6.87 -5.34
CA TRP A 95 -22.17 -7.16 -4.38
C TRP A 95 -23.56 -6.74 -4.88
N ARG A 96 -23.62 -5.83 -5.87
CA ARG A 96 -24.85 -5.29 -6.46
C ARG A 96 -25.85 -4.87 -5.39
N MET A 97 -25.40 -4.06 -4.43
CA MET A 97 -26.20 -3.64 -3.27
C MET A 97 -27.55 -3.02 -3.68
N HIS A 98 -27.57 -2.28 -4.79
CA HIS A 98 -28.79 -1.70 -5.39
C HIS A 98 -29.85 -2.72 -5.81
N LEU A 99 -29.51 -4.01 -5.95
CA LEU A 99 -30.45 -5.09 -6.27
C LEU A 99 -30.93 -5.85 -5.01
N LYS A 100 -30.43 -5.49 -3.83
CA LYS A 100 -30.80 -6.18 -2.58
C LYS A 100 -31.95 -5.46 -1.89
N PRO A 101 -32.92 -6.17 -1.30
CA PRO A 101 -33.93 -5.56 -0.45
C PRO A 101 -33.24 -4.90 0.74
N ASP A 102 -33.55 -3.63 1.01
CA ASP A 102 -32.96 -2.81 2.08
C ASP A 102 -34.04 -2.08 2.91
N LYS A 103 -35.31 -2.46 2.72
CA LYS A 103 -36.47 -1.73 3.24
C LYS A 103 -36.79 -2.00 4.71
N THR A 104 -36.29 -3.10 5.28
CA THR A 104 -36.54 -3.50 6.67
C THR A 104 -35.26 -3.52 7.50
N LEU A 105 -35.40 -3.37 8.82
CA LEU A 105 -34.25 -3.52 9.74
C LEU A 105 -33.60 -4.90 9.64
N GLU A 106 -34.41 -5.93 9.37
CA GLU A 106 -33.94 -7.30 9.21
C GLU A 106 -33.14 -7.48 7.92
N ASP A 107 -33.57 -6.84 6.82
CA ASP A 107 -32.83 -6.78 5.56
C ASP A 107 -31.48 -6.07 5.73
N LEU A 108 -31.45 -4.92 6.41
CA LEU A 108 -30.22 -4.18 6.71
C LEU A 108 -29.27 -4.99 7.61
N SER A 109 -29.80 -5.70 8.59
CA SER A 109 -29.03 -6.61 9.45
C SER A 109 -28.44 -7.78 8.66
N ARG A 110 -29.21 -8.37 7.74
CA ARG A 110 -28.75 -9.45 6.85
C ARG A 110 -27.64 -8.96 5.92
N ILE A 111 -27.84 -7.81 5.26
CA ILE A 111 -26.84 -7.16 4.40
C ILE A 111 -25.55 -6.90 5.19
N SER A 112 -25.68 -6.34 6.39
CA SER A 112 -24.53 -6.07 7.27
C SER A 112 -23.79 -7.36 7.63
N ARG A 113 -24.49 -8.45 7.98
CA ARG A 113 -23.87 -9.73 8.30
C ARG A 113 -23.10 -10.34 7.12
N MET A 114 -23.59 -10.15 5.89
CA MET A 114 -22.92 -10.64 4.68
C MET A 114 -21.58 -9.96 4.41
N PHE A 115 -21.52 -8.62 4.55
CA PHE A 115 -20.37 -7.84 4.09
C PHE A 115 -19.40 -7.41 5.19
N ASN A 116 -19.87 -7.31 6.44
CA ASN A 116 -19.04 -6.90 7.57
C ASN A 116 -17.75 -7.73 7.73
N PRO A 117 -17.73 -9.07 7.55
CA PRO A 117 -16.48 -9.83 7.65
C PRO A 117 -15.41 -9.35 6.66
N VAL A 118 -15.79 -9.05 5.42
CA VAL A 118 -14.86 -8.57 4.38
C VAL A 118 -14.38 -7.15 4.70
N LEU A 119 -15.30 -6.26 5.03
CA LEU A 119 -14.97 -4.86 5.39
C LEU A 119 -14.04 -4.80 6.61
N ARG A 120 -14.30 -5.59 7.65
CA ARG A 120 -13.43 -5.70 8.82
C ARG A 120 -12.05 -6.24 8.43
N GLY A 121 -11.99 -7.24 7.55
CA GLY A 121 -10.73 -7.76 7.02
C GLY A 121 -9.89 -6.66 6.37
N TRP A 122 -10.49 -5.85 5.50
CA TRP A 122 -9.79 -4.72 4.87
C TRP A 122 -9.37 -3.64 5.85
N VAL A 123 -10.22 -3.26 6.80
CA VAL A 123 -9.88 -2.27 7.84
C VAL A 123 -8.75 -2.78 8.73
N ASN A 124 -8.77 -4.06 9.12
CA ASN A 124 -7.74 -4.65 9.97
C ASN A 124 -6.40 -4.76 9.23
N TYR A 125 -6.42 -5.16 7.97
CA TYR A 125 -5.21 -5.26 7.16
C TYR A 125 -4.70 -3.86 6.80
N TYR A 126 -5.43 -3.13 5.96
CA TYR A 126 -4.99 -1.87 5.36
C TYR A 126 -5.09 -0.64 6.29
N GLY A 127 -5.92 -0.70 7.33
CA GLY A 127 -6.06 0.38 8.30
C GLY A 127 -4.89 0.51 9.27
N ARG A 128 -3.87 -0.37 9.21
CA ARG A 128 -2.65 -0.22 10.02
C ARG A 128 -1.86 1.04 9.67
N PHE A 129 -1.87 1.44 8.40
CA PHE A 129 -1.09 2.59 7.92
C PHE A 129 -1.99 3.59 7.20
N TYR A 130 -1.88 4.86 7.60
CA TYR A 130 -2.53 5.98 6.92
C TYR A 130 -4.04 5.75 6.68
N LYS A 131 -4.79 5.46 7.74
CA LYS A 131 -6.24 5.13 7.72
C LYS A 131 -7.08 6.04 6.84
N SER A 132 -6.74 7.32 6.75
CA SER A 132 -7.45 8.30 5.91
C SER A 132 -7.48 7.92 4.42
N GLU A 133 -6.48 7.19 3.92
CA GLU A 133 -6.45 6.72 2.53
C GLU A 133 -7.50 5.64 2.24
N MET A 134 -7.97 4.92 3.29
CA MET A 134 -9.06 3.95 3.17
C MET A 134 -10.44 4.62 3.02
N TYR A 135 -10.61 5.87 3.45
CA TYR A 135 -11.90 6.57 3.34
C TYR A 135 -12.36 6.70 1.88
N SER A 136 -11.42 6.83 0.93
CA SER A 136 -11.75 6.87 -0.50
C SER A 136 -12.48 5.61 -1.00
N VAL A 137 -12.24 4.45 -0.36
CA VAL A 137 -12.92 3.18 -0.70
C VAL A 137 -14.25 3.06 0.02
N LEU A 138 -14.32 3.51 1.27
CA LEU A 138 -15.48 3.30 2.15
C LEU A 138 -16.57 4.37 2.02
N ARG A 139 -16.31 5.48 1.32
CA ARG A 139 -17.25 6.63 1.20
C ARG A 139 -18.01 6.67 -0.14
N GLN A 140 -17.72 5.75 -1.07
CA GLN A 140 -18.33 5.71 -2.41
C GLN A 140 -19.33 4.54 -2.61
N SER A 141 -19.70 3.84 -1.53
CA SER A 141 -20.74 2.80 -1.53
C SER A 141 -22.10 3.38 -1.23
#